data_AF-A0A0U9HEW3-F1
#
_entry.id   AF-A0A0U9HEW3-F1
#
_cell.length_a   1.000
_cell.length_b   1.000
_cell.length_c   1.000
_cell.angle_alpha   90.00
_cell.angle_beta   90.00
_cell.angle_gamma   90.00
#
_symmetry.space_group_name_H-M   'P 1'
#
loop_
_entity.id
_entity.type
_entity.pdbx_description
1 polymer ?
#
loop_
_entity_poly.entity_id
_entity_poly.type
_entity_poly.pdbx_seq_one_letter_code
_entity_poly.pdbx_strand_id
1 'polypeptide(L)'
;MSVEKKNQLSDKQLSILESEMKKYGKSVGVAYLLLIFLGTLGIHKFYLGKALWGTVYLLLGIIGLGSWFAGSLVAFGGIPELAGSLGAIGSLCLGILSILILIDLFTLPRQVRKIYEKAEEKIINELLLSQKSQES
;
A
#
# COMPACT_ATOMS: atom_id res chain seq x y z
N MET A 1 2.86 -15.57 19.16
CA MET A 1 3.19 -16.62 18.17
C MET A 1 4.61 -16.50 17.64
N SER A 2 5.09 -15.34 17.16
CA SER A 2 6.49 -15.22 16.68
C SER A 2 7.55 -15.32 17.79
N VAL A 3 7.27 -14.84 19.01
CA VAL A 3 8.18 -14.88 20.16
C VAL A 3 8.59 -16.31 20.52
N GLU A 4 7.63 -17.23 20.52
CA GLU A 4 7.83 -18.63 20.89
C GLU A 4 8.69 -19.38 19.86
N LYS A 5 8.50 -19.06 18.57
CA LYS A 5 9.34 -19.59 17.49
C LYS A 5 10.75 -18.98 17.48
N LYS A 6 10.91 -17.72 17.89
CA LYS A 6 12.25 -17.09 18.03
C LYS A 6 13.10 -17.77 19.08
N ASN A 7 12.49 -18.22 20.18
CA ASN A 7 13.20 -18.94 21.25
C ASN A 7 13.71 -20.32 20.81
N GLN A 8 13.22 -20.86 19.68
CA GLN A 8 13.68 -22.13 19.11
C GLN A 8 14.90 -21.96 18.18
N LEU A 9 15.25 -20.72 17.81
CA LEU A 9 16.35 -20.44 16.90
C LEU A 9 17.69 -20.39 17.64
N SER A 10 18.73 -20.90 17.00
CA SER A 10 20.12 -20.73 17.46
C SER A 10 20.60 -19.27 17.29
N ASP A 11 21.59 -18.84 18.07
CA ASP A 11 22.21 -17.51 17.97
C ASP A 11 22.66 -17.14 16.54
N LYS A 12 23.17 -18.14 15.79
CA LYS A 12 23.51 -17.97 14.37
C LYS A 12 22.27 -17.65 13.53
N GLN A 13 21.16 -18.32 13.78
CA GLN A 13 19.91 -18.11 13.03
C GLN A 13 19.22 -16.80 13.43
N LEU A 14 19.33 -16.38 14.69
CA LEU A 14 18.85 -15.06 15.13
C LEU A 14 19.57 -13.93 14.39
N SER A 15 20.90 -14.01 14.26
CA SER A 15 21.64 -12.99 13.50
C SER A 15 21.29 -12.99 12.00
N ILE A 16 21.02 -14.16 11.40
CA ILE A 16 20.51 -14.26 10.02
C ILE A 16 19.11 -13.65 9.92
N LEU A 17 18.20 -13.97 10.85
CA LEU A 17 16.85 -13.40 10.89
C LEU A 17 16.90 -11.87 10.99
N GLU A 18 17.73 -11.29 11.86
CA GLU A 18 17.90 -9.84 11.95
C GLU A 18 18.40 -9.24 10.63
N SER A 19 19.37 -9.89 9.99
CA SER A 19 19.91 -9.44 8.70
C SER A 19 18.87 -9.45 7.57
N GLU A 20 17.99 -10.46 7.54
CA GLU A 20 16.89 -10.56 6.59
C GLU A 20 15.77 -9.57 6.93
N MET A 21 15.42 -9.43 8.21
CA MET A 21 14.41 -8.49 8.69
C MET A 21 14.77 -7.04 8.40
N LYS A 22 16.06 -6.71 8.37
CA LYS A 22 16.54 -5.38 7.95
C LYS A 22 16.08 -5.01 6.54
N LYS A 23 15.89 -5.98 5.62
CA LYS A 23 15.37 -5.74 4.26
C LYS A 23 13.88 -5.39 4.24
N TYR A 24 13.11 -5.82 5.24
CA TYR A 24 11.67 -5.59 5.34
C TYR A 24 11.29 -4.32 6.13
N GLY A 25 12.30 -3.52 6.52
CA GLY A 25 12.23 -2.24 7.22
C GLY A 25 11.42 -1.11 6.54
N LYS A 26 10.14 -1.31 6.21
CA LYS A 26 9.25 -0.27 5.68
C LYS A 26 8.79 0.74 6.74
N SER A 27 9.19 1.99 6.61
CA SER A 27 8.75 3.04 7.55
C SER A 27 7.30 3.45 7.34
N VAL A 28 6.54 3.48 8.44
CA VAL A 28 5.17 4.03 8.47
C VAL A 28 5.18 5.51 8.06
N GLY A 29 6.20 6.28 8.46
CA GLY A 29 6.34 7.69 8.10
C GLY A 29 6.49 7.90 6.60
N VAL A 30 7.29 7.07 5.92
CA VAL A 30 7.45 7.13 4.46
C VAL A 30 6.13 6.80 3.76
N ALA A 31 5.39 5.83 4.27
CA ALA A 31 4.07 5.49 3.73
C ALA A 31 3.06 6.64 3.90
N TYR A 32 3.11 7.41 5.00
CA TYR A 32 2.31 8.64 5.15
C TYR A 32 2.75 9.75 4.21
N LEU A 33 4.06 9.95 4.00
CA LEU A 33 4.56 10.92 3.01
C LEU A 33 4.06 10.60 1.61
N LEU A 34 4.09 9.32 1.22
CA LEU A 34 3.55 8.85 -0.05
C LEU A 34 2.03 9.04 -0.14
N LEU A 35 1.29 8.88 0.97
CA LEU A 35 -0.15 9.12 1.00
C LEU A 35 -0.48 10.60 0.79
N ILE A 36 0.27 11.52 1.39
CA ILE A 36 -0.01 12.97 1.28
C ILE A 36 0.35 13.49 -0.12
N PHE A 37 1.51 13.13 -0.65
CA PHE A 37 1.96 13.64 -1.95
C PHE A 37 1.34 12.87 -3.13
N LEU A 38 1.22 11.55 -3.03
CA LEU A 38 0.87 10.64 -4.13
C LEU A 38 -0.39 9.80 -3.80
N GLY A 39 -1.22 10.22 -2.84
CA GLY A 39 -2.42 9.48 -2.42
C GLY A 39 -3.45 9.31 -3.53
N THR A 40 -3.63 10.33 -4.38
CA THR A 40 -4.52 10.29 -5.55
C THR A 40 -4.05 9.30 -6.63
N LEU A 41 -2.74 9.04 -6.69
CA LEU A 41 -2.13 8.05 -7.58
C LEU A 41 -2.09 6.64 -6.97
N GLY A 42 -2.37 6.50 -5.66
CA GLY A 42 -2.36 5.20 -4.98
C GLY A 42 -0.98 4.62 -4.67
N ILE A 43 0.09 5.43 -4.73
CA ILE A 43 1.47 4.92 -4.66
C ILE A 43 1.81 4.37 -3.26
N HIS A 44 1.14 4.86 -2.21
CA HIS A 44 1.25 4.29 -0.87
C HIS A 44 0.87 2.80 -0.82
N LYS A 45 -0.07 2.31 -1.65
CA LYS A 45 -0.42 0.88 -1.74
C LYS A 45 0.64 0.07 -2.46
N PHE A 46 1.26 0.62 -3.50
CA PHE A 46 2.40 -0.01 -4.18
C PHE A 46 3.60 -0.15 -3.24
N TYR A 47 3.88 0.86 -2.41
CA TYR A 47 4.94 0.78 -1.39
C TYR A 47 4.70 -0.35 -0.38
N LEU A 48 3.44 -0.61 -0.04
CA LEU A 48 3.02 -1.70 0.85
C LEU A 48 2.98 -3.08 0.13
N GLY A 49 3.40 -3.18 -1.12
CA GLY A 49 3.36 -4.43 -1.90
C GLY A 49 1.95 -4.86 -2.31
N LYS A 50 0.96 -3.97 -2.21
CA LYS A 50 -0.44 -4.23 -2.60
C LYS A 50 -0.72 -3.67 -4.00
N ALA A 51 -0.08 -4.26 -5.02
CA ALA A 51 -0.15 -3.79 -6.40
C ALA A 51 -1.59 -3.69 -6.93
N LEU A 52 -2.45 -4.69 -6.67
CA LEU A 52 -3.86 -4.67 -7.09
C LEU A 52 -4.61 -3.44 -6.59
N TRP A 53 -4.48 -3.14 -5.29
CA TRP A 53 -5.12 -1.96 -4.69
C TRP A 53 -4.50 -0.67 -5.20
N GLY A 54 -3.18 -0.64 -5.42
CA GLY A 54 -2.53 0.50 -6.06
C GLY A 54 -3.08 0.78 -7.47
N THR A 55 -3.26 -0.24 -8.30
CA THR A 55 -3.83 -0.10 -9.65
C THR A 55 -5.27 0.41 -9.62
N VAL A 56 -6.09 -0.06 -8.68
CA VAL A 56 -7.47 0.45 -8.51
C VAL A 56 -7.46 1.95 -8.20
N TYR A 57 -6.62 2.41 -7.27
CA TYR A 57 -6.50 3.83 -6.95
C TYR A 57 -5.99 4.64 -8.13
N LEU A 58 -5.01 4.12 -8.86
CA LEU A 58 -4.47 4.76 -10.05
C LEU A 58 -5.54 4.92 -11.15
N LEU A 59 -6.34 3.88 -11.41
CA LEU A 59 -7.44 3.96 -12.37
C LEU A 59 -8.52 4.93 -11.92
N LEU A 60 -8.95 4.89 -10.66
CA LEU A 60 -9.91 5.85 -10.10
C LEU A 60 -9.37 7.29 -10.16
N GLY A 61 -8.07 7.48 -9.89
CA GLY A 61 -7.41 8.77 -9.95
C GLY A 61 -7.36 9.31 -11.38
N ILE A 62 -6.98 8.48 -12.36
CA ILE A 62 -6.92 8.88 -13.77
C ILE A 62 -8.33 9.16 -14.31
N ILE A 63 -9.32 8.33 -14.01
CA ILE A 63 -10.70 8.55 -14.48
C ILE A 63 -11.30 9.79 -13.80
N GLY A 64 -11.08 9.94 -12.49
CA GLY A 64 -11.57 11.08 -11.71
C GLY A 64 -10.95 12.40 -12.16
N LEU A 65 -9.60 12.50 -12.17
CA LEU A 65 -8.88 13.69 -12.62
C LEU A 65 -9.08 13.94 -14.12
N GLY A 66 -9.08 12.89 -14.93
CA GLY A 66 -9.27 12.99 -16.38
C GLY A 66 -10.66 13.51 -16.74
N SER A 67 -11.72 12.99 -16.11
CA SER A 67 -13.09 13.46 -16.34
C SER A 67 -13.31 14.87 -15.79
N TRP A 68 -12.69 15.20 -14.64
CA TRP A 68 -12.72 16.55 -14.08
C TRP A 68 -12.03 17.56 -15.01
N PHE A 69 -10.83 17.24 -15.49
CA PHE A 69 -10.07 18.10 -16.39
C PHE A 69 -10.75 18.22 -17.77
N ALA A 70 -11.25 17.12 -18.32
CA ALA A 70 -12.01 17.11 -19.56
C ALA A 70 -13.30 17.94 -19.45
N GLY A 71 -14.06 17.77 -18.36
CA GLY A 71 -15.25 18.58 -18.09
C GLY A 71 -14.93 20.07 -18.01
N SER A 72 -13.83 20.44 -17.32
CA SER A 72 -13.37 21.83 -17.24
C SER A 72 -12.94 22.39 -18.60
N LEU A 73 -12.29 21.59 -19.45
CA LEU A 73 -11.86 22.00 -20.78
C LEU A 73 -13.06 22.21 -21.72
N VAL A 74 -14.04 21.30 -21.68
CA VAL A 74 -15.29 21.40 -22.44
C VAL A 74 -16.14 22.59 -21.97
N ALA A 75 -16.15 22.88 -20.66
CA ALA A 75 -16.85 24.05 -20.11
C ALA A 75 -16.33 25.35 -20.74
N PHE A 76 -15.01 25.46 -20.88
CA PHE A 76 -14.37 26.62 -21.52
C PHE A 76 -14.67 26.69 -23.03
N GLY A 77 -14.93 25.56 -23.68
CA GLY A 77 -15.30 25.45 -25.09
C GLY A 77 -16.76 25.77 -25.44
N GLY A 78 -17.60 26.15 -24.47
CA GLY A 78 -18.96 26.63 -24.72
C GLY A 78 -20.04 25.55 -24.85
N ILE A 79 -19.77 24.31 -24.43
CA ILE A 79 -20.76 23.21 -24.40
C ILE A 79 -21.08 22.83 -22.93
N PRO A 80 -21.91 23.61 -22.22
CA PRO A 80 -22.11 23.47 -20.78
C PRO A 80 -22.81 22.15 -20.37
N GLU A 81 -23.69 21.60 -21.22
CA GLU A 81 -24.40 20.34 -20.93
C GLU A 81 -23.45 19.14 -20.83
N LEU A 82 -22.50 19.04 -21.76
CA LEU A 82 -21.49 17.97 -21.76
C LEU A 82 -20.47 18.17 -20.63
N ALA A 83 -20.11 19.43 -20.35
CA ALA A 83 -19.19 19.77 -19.27
C ALA A 83 -19.73 19.36 -17.88
N GLY A 84 -21.02 19.61 -17.63
CA GLY A 84 -21.66 19.26 -16.36
C GLY A 84 -21.64 17.75 -16.09
N SER A 85 -21.97 16.93 -17.10
CA SER A 85 -22.00 15.48 -16.95
C SER A 85 -20.60 14.86 -16.74
N LEU A 86 -19.60 15.27 -17.52
CA LEU A 86 -18.21 14.83 -17.38
C LEU A 86 -17.60 15.26 -16.04
N GLY A 87 -17.84 16.52 -15.65
CA GLY A 87 -17.40 17.05 -14.35
C GLY A 87 -18.05 16.33 -13.18
N ALA A 88 -19.36 16.02 -13.26
CA ALA A 88 -20.06 15.27 -12.23
C ALA A 88 -19.48 13.86 -12.04
N ILE A 89 -19.22 13.13 -13.13
CA ILE A 89 -18.59 11.79 -13.08
C ILE A 89 -17.21 11.87 -12.43
N GLY A 90 -16.39 12.85 -12.83
CA GLY A 90 -15.07 13.08 -12.25
C GLY A 90 -15.13 13.38 -10.75
N SER A 91 -16.05 14.26 -10.34
CA SER A 91 -16.24 14.66 -8.95
C SER A 91 -16.67 13.49 -8.05
N LEU A 92 -17.53 12.61 -8.56
CA LEU A 92 -18.02 11.45 -7.83
C LEU A 92 -16.89 10.43 -7.63
N CYS A 93 -16.11 10.19 -8.69
CA CYS A 93 -14.95 9.29 -8.64
C CYS A 93 -13.87 9.80 -7.66
N LEU A 94 -13.56 11.11 -7.71
CA LEU A 94 -12.62 11.75 -6.79
C LEU A 94 -13.15 11.79 -5.35
N GLY A 95 -14.45 11.98 -5.14
CA GLY A 95 -15.08 11.91 -3.83
C GLY A 95 -14.89 10.54 -3.18
N ILE A 96 -15.15 9.47 -3.94
CA ILE A 96 -14.90 8.09 -3.49
C ILE A 96 -13.41 7.91 -3.17
N LEU A 97 -12.51 8.35 -4.05
CA LEU A 97 -11.06 8.25 -3.86
C LEU A 97 -10.62 9.01 -2.61
N SER A 98 -11.18 10.19 -2.34
CA SER A 98 -10.88 10.99 -1.16
C SER A 98 -11.29 10.27 0.12
N ILE A 99 -12.49 9.68 0.16
CA ILE A 99 -12.95 8.85 1.29
C ILE A 99 -12.01 7.65 1.49
N LEU A 100 -11.60 7.01 0.40
CA LEU A 100 -10.66 5.89 0.42
C LEU A 100 -9.28 6.27 0.98
N ILE A 101 -8.74 7.43 0.60
CA ILE A 101 -7.49 7.98 1.17
C ILE A 101 -7.65 8.25 2.66
N LEU A 102 -8.79 8.78 3.11
CA LEU A 102 -9.06 9.00 4.53
C LEU A 102 -9.11 7.69 5.32
N ILE A 103 -9.74 6.64 4.78
CA ILE A 103 -9.73 5.31 5.39
C ILE A 103 -8.31 4.75 5.43
N ASP A 104 -7.54 4.97 4.37
CA ASP A 104 -6.15 4.56 4.32
C ASP A 104 -5.30 5.27 5.35
N LEU A 105 -5.53 6.56 5.63
CA LEU A 105 -4.83 7.30 6.68
C LEU A 105 -4.86 6.55 8.03
N PHE A 106 -6.02 6.01 8.40
CA PHE A 106 -6.16 5.25 9.65
C PHE A 106 -5.70 3.79 9.55
N THR A 107 -5.78 3.17 8.37
CA THR A 107 -5.44 1.75 8.21
C THR A 107 -3.98 1.50 7.86
N LEU A 108 -3.26 2.49 7.35
CA LEU A 108 -1.85 2.43 6.95
C LEU A 108 -0.92 1.87 8.04
N PRO A 109 -0.95 2.31 9.32
CA PRO A 109 -0.08 1.75 10.35
C PRO A 109 -0.34 0.24 10.57
N ARG A 110 -1.61 -0.17 10.53
CA ARG A 110 -1.98 -1.59 10.61
C ARG A 110 -1.49 -2.39 9.41
N GLN A 111 -1.53 -1.79 8.22
CA GLN A 111 -1.06 -2.45 6.99
C GLN A 111 0.45 -2.68 7.00
N VAL A 112 1.22 -1.70 7.47
CA VAL A 112 2.68 -1.83 7.62
C VAL A 112 3.02 -2.94 8.60
N ARG A 113 2.45 -2.92 9.82
CA ARG A 113 2.72 -3.94 10.86
C ARG A 113 2.46 -5.37 10.37
N LYS A 114 1.36 -5.59 9.64
CA LYS A 114 1.04 -6.91 9.08
C LYS A 114 2.06 -7.42 8.06
N ILE A 115 2.72 -6.53 7.31
CA ILE A 115 3.75 -6.91 6.34
C ILE A 115 5.01 -7.38 7.08
N TYR A 116 5.41 -6.64 8.10
CA TYR A 116 6.53 -7.04 8.97
C TYR A 116 6.28 -8.39 9.63
N GLU A 117 5.11 -8.58 10.25
CA GLU A 117 4.74 -9.83 10.91
C GLU A 117 4.80 -11.03 9.93
N LYS A 118 4.24 -10.86 8.72
CA LYS A 118 4.28 -11.92 7.71
C LYS A 118 5.69 -12.24 7.20
N ALA A 119 6.52 -11.23 7.00
CA ALA A 119 7.91 -11.42 6.59
C ALA A 119 8.70 -12.15 7.69
N GLU A 120 8.53 -11.72 8.93
CA GLU A 120 9.16 -12.31 10.11
C GLU A 120 8.76 -13.78 10.27
N GLU A 121 7.48 -14.11 10.21
CA GLU A 121 7.02 -15.49 10.31
C GLU A 121 7.54 -16.37 9.17
N LYS A 122 7.61 -15.83 7.94
CA LYS A 122 8.12 -16.59 6.79
C LYS A 122 9.60 -16.95 6.98
N ILE A 123 10.43 -15.99 7.38
CA ILE A 123 11.87 -16.21 7.59
C ILE A 123 12.09 -17.19 8.76
N ILE A 124 11.37 -17.01 9.87
CA ILE A 124 11.48 -17.93 11.02
C ILE A 124 11.13 -19.37 10.62
N ASN A 125 10.05 -19.56 9.88
CA ASN A 125 9.66 -20.91 9.42
C ASN A 125 10.72 -21.50 8.48
N GLU A 126 11.32 -20.70 7.59
CA GLU A 126 12.38 -21.14 6.68
C GLU A 126 13.66 -21.56 7.44
N LEU A 127 14.05 -20.81 8.48
CA LEU A 127 15.19 -21.14 9.35
C LEU A 127 14.94 -22.43 10.16
N LEU A 128 13.75 -22.59 10.72
CA LEU A 128 13.39 -23.82 11.47
C LEU A 128 13.38 -25.06 10.56
N LEU A 129 12.88 -24.92 9.33
CA LEU A 129 12.91 -26.00 8.35
C LEU A 129 14.35 -26.37 7.98
N SER A 130 15.22 -25.38 7.78
CA SER A 130 16.64 -25.60 7.49
C SER A 130 17.38 -26.24 8.67
N GLN A 131 17.00 -25.95 9.91
CA GLN A 131 17.60 -26.59 11.10
C GLN A 131 17.25 -28.07 11.14
N LYS A 132 15.95 -28.39 11.00
CA LYS A 132 15.47 -29.77 11.03
C LYS A 132 16.08 -30.63 9.93
N SER A 133 16.38 -30.07 8.76
CA SER A 133 17.05 -30.81 7.68
C SER A 133 18.53 -31.08 7.95
N GLN A 134 19.18 -30.34 8.85
CA GLN A 134 20.59 -30.56 9.24
C GLN A 134 20.72 -31.56 10.40
N GLU A 135 19.65 -31.77 11.15
CA GLU A 135 19.57 -32.75 12.25
C GLU A 135 19.13 -34.15 11.79
N SER A 136 18.66 -34.29 10.55
CA SER A 136 18.27 -35.57 9.90
C SER A 136 19.37 -36.12 9.02
#